data_AF-A0A7X3NRG5-F1
#
_entry.id   AF-A0A7X3NRG5-F1
#
_cell.length_a   1.000
_cell.length_b   1.000
_cell.length_c   1.000
_cell.angle_alpha   90.00
_cell.angle_beta   90.00
_cell.angle_gamma   90.00
#
_symmetry.space_group_name_H-M   'P 1'
#
loop_
_entity.id
_entity.type
_entity.pdbx_description
1 polymer ?
#
loop_
_entity_poly.entity_id
_entity_poly.type
_entity_poly.pdbx_seq_one_letter_code
_entity_poly.pdbx_strand_id
1 'polypeptide(L)'
;MIRILFILAALLLVTTHATAGLDEGLVFYFTFDQVKGKKILDASGNRLDADVIANTNFVKGRYGNGIHIAAEPEGDDCIYVPADDLLKIEGEITMMAWVYHEDWEIAWG
;
A
#
# COMPACT_ATOMS: atom_id res chain seq x y z
N MET A 1 -5.73 16.29 42.69
CA MET A 1 -5.13 15.23 41.84
C MET A 1 -6.15 14.59 40.90
N ILE A 2 -7.24 14.01 41.39
CA ILE A 2 -8.27 13.36 40.53
C ILE A 2 -8.90 14.30 39.48
N ARG A 3 -9.18 15.55 39.85
CA ARG A 3 -9.73 16.57 38.92
C ARG A 3 -8.78 16.92 37.76
N ILE A 4 -7.47 16.90 38.00
CA ILE A 4 -6.45 17.19 36.97
C ILE A 4 -6.34 16.01 36.00
N LEU A 5 -6.49 14.78 36.50
CA LEU A 5 -6.49 13.56 35.68
C LEU A 5 -7.69 13.51 34.71
N PHE A 6 -8.89 13.93 35.16
CA PHE A 6 -10.07 14.01 34.30
C PHE A 6 -9.94 15.07 33.20
N ILE A 7 -9.31 16.22 33.50
CA ILE A 7 -9.07 17.28 32.51
C ILE A 7 -8.06 16.79 31.45
N LEU A 8 -6.97 16.12 31.85
CA LEU A 8 -5.99 15.56 30.91
C LEU A 8 -6.58 14.46 30.02
N ALA A 9 -7.43 13.58 30.58
CA ALA A 9 -8.12 12.54 29.79
C ALA A 9 -9.12 13.15 28.79
N ALA A 10 -9.84 14.21 29.18
CA ALA A 10 -10.74 14.94 28.29
C ALA A 10 -9.99 15.70 27.18
N LEU A 11 -8.80 16.26 27.46
CA LEU A 11 -7.95 16.90 26.46
C LEU A 11 -7.39 15.91 25.42
N LEU A 12 -7.08 14.67 25.83
CA LEU A 12 -6.64 13.60 24.91
C LEU A 12 -7.76 13.15 23.94
N LEU A 13 -9.02 13.21 24.38
CA LEU A 13 -10.20 12.86 23.58
C LEU A 13 -10.55 13.89 22.49
N VAL A 14 -10.03 15.13 22.59
CA VAL A 14 -10.35 16.24 21.66
C VAL A 14 -9.24 16.45 20.62
N THR A 15 -8.39 15.45 20.38
CA THR A 15 -7.40 15.52 19.30
C THR A 15 -8.10 15.44 17.94
N THR A 16 -8.44 16.60 17.40
CA THR A 16 -8.91 16.74 16.02
C THR A 16 -7.75 16.38 15.10
N HIS A 17 -7.85 15.23 14.44
CA HIS A 17 -6.88 14.83 13.42
C HIS A 17 -7.16 15.71 12.20
N ALA A 18 -6.30 16.70 11.94
CA ALA A 18 -6.32 17.41 10.67
C ALA A 18 -5.81 16.44 9.60
N THR A 19 -6.72 15.75 8.92
CA THR A 19 -6.39 15.07 7.66
C THR A 19 -6.25 16.12 6.58
N ALA A 20 -5.16 16.08 5.82
CA ALA A 20 -4.89 17.03 4.75
C ALA A 20 -5.76 16.79 3.49
N GLY A 21 -6.79 15.95 3.57
CA GLY A 21 -7.67 15.60 2.45
C GLY A 21 -6.94 14.89 1.31
N LEU A 22 -5.75 14.35 1.56
CA LEU A 22 -4.94 13.63 0.56
C LEU A 22 -5.55 12.27 0.19
N ASP A 23 -6.57 11.84 0.94
CA ASP A 23 -7.39 10.67 0.72
C ASP A 23 -8.62 10.96 -0.17
N GLU A 24 -8.99 12.22 -0.37
CA GLU A 24 -10.13 12.56 -1.22
C GLU A 24 -9.81 12.21 -2.69
N GLY A 25 -10.57 11.26 -3.24
CA GLY A 25 -10.34 10.72 -4.59
C GLY A 25 -9.27 9.61 -4.66
N LEU A 26 -8.70 9.18 -3.53
CA LEU A 26 -7.77 8.05 -3.50
C LEU A 26 -8.54 6.74 -3.68
N VAL A 27 -8.36 6.11 -4.84
CA VAL A 27 -9.05 4.86 -5.18
C VAL A 27 -8.29 3.64 -4.66
N PHE A 28 -6.96 3.66 -4.71
CA PHE A 28 -6.13 2.47 -4.50
C PHE A 28 -4.80 2.86 -3.86
N TYR A 29 -4.44 2.18 -2.76
CA TYR A 29 -3.18 2.49 -2.06
C TYR A 29 -2.56 1.29 -1.36
N PHE A 30 -1.38 0.87 -1.81
CA PHE A 30 -0.59 -0.18 -1.15
C PHE A 30 0.63 0.41 -0.46
N THR A 31 0.70 0.17 0.85
CA THR A 31 1.92 0.39 1.64
C THR A 31 2.81 -0.84 1.69
N PHE A 32 2.28 -2.01 1.32
CA PHE A 32 2.91 -3.34 1.50
C PHE A 32 3.22 -3.74 2.95
N ASP A 33 2.83 -2.93 3.94
CA ASP A 33 2.98 -3.24 5.36
C ASP A 33 1.78 -4.00 5.94
N GLN A 34 0.61 -3.86 5.32
CA GLN A 34 -0.64 -4.51 5.74
C GLN A 34 -0.85 -5.79 4.93
N VAL A 35 -0.37 -6.92 5.45
CA VAL A 35 -0.38 -8.20 4.73
C VAL A 35 -1.03 -9.30 5.58
N LYS A 36 -1.91 -10.09 4.97
CA LYS A 36 -2.54 -11.27 5.59
C LYS A 36 -2.31 -12.51 4.72
N GLY A 37 -1.30 -13.30 5.07
CA GLY A 37 -0.90 -14.44 4.25
C GLY A 37 -0.35 -13.97 2.90
N LYS A 38 -0.97 -14.40 1.80
CA LYS A 38 -0.64 -13.94 0.43
C LYS A 38 -1.49 -12.76 -0.06
N LYS A 39 -2.20 -12.08 0.83
CA LYS A 39 -3.06 -10.94 0.48
C LYS A 39 -2.47 -9.63 0.99
N ILE A 40 -2.27 -8.67 0.09
CA ILE A 40 -1.91 -7.28 0.41
C ILE A 40 -3.21 -6.51 0.58
N LEU A 41 -3.36 -5.82 1.71
CA LEU A 41 -4.57 -5.07 2.02
C LEU A 41 -4.48 -3.65 1.44
N ASP A 42 -5.57 -3.22 0.82
CA ASP A 42 -5.72 -1.85 0.33
C ASP A 42 -5.94 -0.87 1.49
N ALA A 43 -5.03 0.10 1.61
CA ALA A 43 -5.06 1.11 2.66
C ALA A 43 -5.92 2.33 2.29
N SER A 44 -6.50 2.40 1.09
CA SER A 44 -7.42 3.48 0.69
C SER A 44 -8.78 3.42 1.41
N GLY A 45 -9.15 2.23 1.90
CA GLY A 45 -10.47 1.96 2.47
C GLY A 45 -11.48 1.36 1.47
N ASN A 46 -11.12 1.24 0.18
CA ASN A 46 -11.98 0.69 -0.86
C ASN A 46 -11.96 -0.84 -0.95
N ARG A 47 -11.06 -1.50 -0.20
CA ARG A 47 -10.93 -2.97 -0.12
C ARG A 47 -10.53 -3.61 -1.45
N LEU A 48 -9.74 -2.89 -2.25
CA LEU A 48 -9.16 -3.39 -3.49
C LEU A 48 -7.91 -4.25 -3.19
N ASP A 49 -8.09 -5.26 -2.35
CA ASP A 49 -7.01 -6.11 -1.87
C ASP A 49 -6.40 -6.93 -3.01
N ALA A 50 -5.09 -7.12 -2.92
CA ALA A 50 -4.28 -7.81 -3.92
C ALA A 50 -3.88 -9.21 -3.48
N ASP A 51 -3.82 -10.15 -4.41
CA ASP A 51 -3.22 -11.45 -4.20
C ASP A 51 -1.78 -11.50 -4.76
N VAL A 52 -0.86 -12.04 -3.98
CA VAL A 52 0.55 -12.22 -4.34
C VAL A 52 0.71 -13.52 -5.13
N ILE A 53 1.15 -13.41 -6.37
CA ILE A 53 1.34 -14.53 -7.29
C ILE A 53 2.83 -14.93 -7.35
N ALA A 54 3.05 -16.25 -7.44
CA ALA A 54 4.35 -16.89 -7.62
C ALA A 54 5.44 -16.44 -6.61
N ASN A 55 6.63 -16.02 -7.06
CA ASN A 55 7.83 -15.79 -6.23
C ASN A 55 8.03 -14.33 -5.80
N THR A 56 6.94 -13.60 -5.62
CA THR A 56 6.99 -12.20 -5.19
C THR A 56 7.28 -12.10 -3.67
N ASN A 57 8.27 -11.28 -3.28
CA ASN A 57 8.73 -11.15 -1.89
C ASN A 57 8.54 -9.74 -1.34
N PHE A 58 8.22 -9.62 -0.05
CA PHE A 58 8.24 -8.33 0.65
C PHE A 58 9.68 -8.00 1.06
N VAL A 59 10.11 -6.78 0.72
CA VAL A 59 11.45 -6.26 1.01
C VAL A 59 11.34 -4.94 1.73
N LYS A 60 12.45 -4.42 2.26
CA LYS A 60 12.46 -3.07 2.82
C LYS A 60 12.34 -2.04 1.69
N GLY A 61 11.31 -1.21 1.74
CA GLY A 61 11.07 -0.14 0.79
C GLY A 61 11.73 1.19 1.19
N ARG A 62 11.46 2.25 0.41
CA ARG A 62 11.85 3.62 0.79
C ARG A 62 11.18 4.05 2.10
N TYR A 63 9.90 3.71 2.25
CA TYR A 63 9.12 3.83 3.47
C TYR A 63 8.43 2.49 3.72
N GLY A 64 8.51 1.98 4.94
CA GLY A 64 7.95 0.66 5.27
C GLY A 64 8.52 -0.46 4.40
N ASN A 65 7.65 -1.39 4.01
CA ASN A 65 7.95 -2.45 3.07
C ASN A 65 7.70 -2.01 1.62
N GLY A 66 8.34 -2.71 0.70
CA GLY A 66 8.07 -2.70 -0.72
C GLY A 66 7.83 -4.12 -1.22
N ILE A 67 7.47 -4.24 -2.49
CA ILE A 67 7.36 -5.52 -3.17
C ILE A 67 8.53 -5.70 -4.14
N HIS A 68 9.19 -6.84 -4.06
CA HIS A 68 10.18 -7.27 -5.02
C HIS A 68 9.56 -8.36 -5.90
N ILE A 69 9.45 -8.05 -7.19
CA ILE A 69 8.99 -8.96 -8.24
C ILE A 69 10.24 -9.37 -9.01
N ALA A 70 10.63 -10.65 -8.90
CA ALA A 70 11.74 -11.16 -9.68
C ALA A 70 11.29 -11.27 -11.14
N ALA A 71 11.94 -10.55 -12.04
CA ALA A 71 11.65 -10.64 -13.48
C ALA A 71 12.26 -11.94 -14.03
N GLU A 72 11.67 -13.09 -13.68
CA GLU A 72 12.07 -14.38 -14.24
C GLU A 72 11.57 -14.47 -15.70
N PRO A 73 12.40 -14.95 -16.65
CA PRO A 73 12.05 -14.99 -18.09
C PRO A 73 10.73 -15.71 -18.43
N GLU A 74 10.29 -16.64 -17.55
CA GLU A 74 9.06 -17.41 -17.69
C GLU A 74 8.15 -17.27 -16.45
N GLY A 75 8.37 -16.23 -15.62
CA GLY A 75 7.63 -16.05 -14.36
C GLY A 75 6.29 -15.34 -14.53
N ASP A 76 5.25 -15.87 -13.88
CA ASP A 76 3.97 -15.17 -13.66
C ASP A 76 4.00 -14.25 -12.41
N ASP A 77 5.20 -13.83 -11.99
CA ASP A 77 5.43 -13.08 -10.76
C ASP A 77 4.73 -11.71 -10.85
N CYS A 78 3.68 -11.53 -10.05
CA CYS A 78 2.93 -10.30 -10.02
C CYS A 78 2.13 -10.16 -8.73
N ILE A 79 1.60 -8.95 -8.55
CA ILE A 79 0.48 -8.72 -7.64
C ILE A 79 -0.78 -8.59 -8.48
N TYR A 80 -1.78 -9.42 -8.20
CA TYR A 80 -3.05 -9.43 -8.88
C TYR A 80 -4.12 -8.70 -8.06
N VAL A 81 -4.69 -7.65 -8.62
CA VAL A 81 -5.87 -6.97 -8.07
C VAL A 81 -7.08 -7.42 -8.90
N PRO A 82 -8.12 -8.00 -8.29
CA PRO A 82 -9.34 -8.36 -9.01
C PRO A 82 -9.98 -7.16 -9.71
N ALA A 83 -10.64 -7.41 -10.84
CA ALA A 83 -11.42 -6.38 -11.50
C ALA A 83 -12.54 -5.86 -10.59
N ASP A 84 -12.70 -4.53 -10.55
CA ASP A 84 -13.71 -3.84 -9.75
C ASP A 84 -14.21 -2.60 -10.52
N ASP A 85 -15.45 -2.18 -10.25
CA ASP A 85 -16.04 -1.00 -10.85
C ASP A 85 -15.27 0.29 -10.47
N LEU A 86 -14.69 0.34 -9.27
CA LEU A 86 -13.87 1.47 -8.82
C LEU A 86 -12.58 1.66 -9.63
N LEU A 87 -12.10 0.60 -10.29
CA LEU A 87 -10.91 0.65 -11.15
C LEU A 87 -11.23 1.04 -12.59
N LYS A 88 -12.51 1.26 -12.93
CA LYS A 88 -12.90 1.75 -14.24
C LYS A 88 -12.55 3.22 -14.36
N ILE A 89 -11.64 3.52 -15.27
CA ILE A 89 -11.21 4.89 -15.56
C ILE A 89 -12.29 5.56 -16.42
N GLU A 90 -13.12 6.40 -15.81
CA GLU A 90 -14.16 7.19 -16.50
C GLU A 90 -13.73 8.63 -16.79
N GLY A 91 -12.59 9.06 -16.25
CA GLY A 91 -12.05 10.41 -16.36
C GLY A 91 -10.52 10.45 -16.19
N GLU A 92 -10.02 11.55 -15.64
CA GLU A 92 -8.59 11.73 -15.39
C GLU A 92 -8.15 11.00 -14.13
N ILE A 93 -6.94 10.43 -14.16
CA ILE A 93 -6.33 9.76 -13.02
C ILE A 93 -4.90 10.24 -12.79
N THR A 94 -4.42 10.03 -11.57
CA THR A 94 -3.00 10.17 -11.22
C THR A 94 -2.53 8.87 -10.60
N MET A 95 -1.34 8.42 -11.02
CA MET A 95 -0.66 7.26 -10.43
C MET A 95 0.70 7.69 -9.92
N MET A 96 1.11 7.16 -8.78
CA MET A 96 2.41 7.44 -8.16
C MET A 96 2.92 6.17 -7.48
N ALA A 97 4.20 5.90 -7.63
CA ALA A 97 4.86 4.76 -7.02
C ALA A 97 6.32 5.08 -6.69
N TRP A 98 6.82 4.46 -5.63
CA TRP A 98 8.25 4.33 -5.40
C TRP A 98 8.75 3.11 -6.16
N VAL A 99 9.64 3.33 -7.13
CA VAL A 99 10.23 2.26 -7.94
C VAL A 99 11.72 2.24 -7.71
N TYR A 100 12.25 1.06 -7.40
CA TYR A 100 13.67 0.78 -7.39
C TYR A 100 13.93 -0.28 -8.46
N HIS A 101 14.88 0.02 -9.35
CA HIS A 101 15.31 -0.89 -10.40
C HIS A 101 16.67 -1.46 -10.00
N GLU A 102 16.76 -2.77 -9.92
CA GLU A 102 18.03 -3.47 -9.71
C GLU A 102 18.82 -3.50 -11.01
N ASP A 103 20.14 -3.30 -10.95
CA ASP A 103 20.97 -3.36 -12.14
C ASP A 103 20.88 -4.76 -12.76
N TRP A 104 20.48 -4.81 -14.02
CA TRP A 104 20.35 -6.04 -14.79
C TRP A 104 21.76 -6.49 -15.19
N GLU A 105 22.49 -7.12 -14.26
CA GLU A 105 23.66 -7.94 -14.60
C GLU A 105 23.12 -9.10 -15.43
N ILE A 106 23.18 -8.96 -16.75
CA ILE A 106 22.77 -10.02 -17.63
C ILE A 106 23.78 -11.15 -17.45
N ALA A 107 23.38 -12.19 -16.71
CA ALA A 107 24.12 -13.44 -16.61
C ALA A 107 24.01 -14.23 -17.93
N TRP A 108 24.50 -13.66 -19.03
CA TRP A 108 24.90 -14.45 -20.19
C TRP A 108 26.28 -15.01 -19.90
N GLY A 109 26.31 -16.17 -19.23
CA GLY A 109 27.39 -17.13 -19.35
C GLY A 109 27.16 -18.01 -20.57
#